data_AF-A0A2L2YLP7-F1
#
_entry.id   AF-A0A2L2YLP7-F1
#
_cell.length_a   1.000
_cell.length_b   1.000
_cell.length_c   1.000
_cell.angle_alpha   90.00
_cell.angle_beta   90.00
_cell.angle_gamma   90.00
#
_symmetry.space_group_name_H-M   'P 1'
#
loop_
_entity.id
_entity.type
_entity.pdbx_description
1 polymer ?
#
loop_
_entity_poly.entity_id
_entity_poly.type
_entity_poly.pdbx_seq_one_letter_code
_entity_poly.pdbx_strand_id
1 'polypeptide(L)'
;RRLSLKHLYFLGMEIFMEMSERKKNQLCISGLSPEICQEKLNDELKILLPAAEITHIELMRIAPFETSDKRLKAIKSSISNICKNALDMSSTEIVLSKPKPSDIIQELYIKTNTYEGLDSVADLVKIKFLEDKLSITTLAFNLRIICNNYIYQALQSQLNSTLSELKNDLSQGNAKADFEINVGKGSEETYFIDVSATNVAVLNLVHETINCLLNGVILNENDIKDLDKMFCHGGHVWLKGLEASENLYIIMNRQRKVLRLYGAETNCENAKKRLIQYLKDIENDVNDIIELSSEKTKNFLLKALVQKYGIDLKKFIEECGLHQAYLDVRTAKLYVYGDQTSVEEASNCIQNLLENLDSVNSEAILYQETCPVCLCPAINLTYRLEHCGHLYHSEPCIQQFMENNEDFPIKCSTEGCEKELVLKDIWKMLRNNPERMKSLIKKSIANYLERHVLEVVLCPTPDCSMFFYKSEILGDKTHCGLCQNDICIKCHCIEHSGFTCQMYEETKKDADYSYKVWAQTANCKRCPRCKTAIEKSEGCNHMTCRNCSGHFCWLCPSETAQVWATGNECYAHINRVHTGQLFDYN
;
A
#
# COMPACT_ATOMS: atom_id res chain seq x y z
N ARG A 1 27.68 -59.19 1.75
CA ARG A 1 28.26 -59.33 3.10
C ARG A 1 28.64 -57.94 3.57
N ARG A 2 27.93 -57.38 4.57
CA ARG A 2 28.31 -56.12 5.22
C ARG A 2 29.69 -56.30 5.85
N LEU A 3 30.73 -55.69 5.30
CA LEU A 3 32.01 -55.56 5.98
C LEU A 3 31.93 -54.28 6.80
N SER A 4 31.49 -54.40 8.06
CA SER A 4 31.58 -53.28 9.00
C SER A 4 33.04 -53.13 9.41
N LEU A 5 33.74 -52.13 8.86
CA LEU A 5 35.01 -51.67 9.43
C LEU A 5 34.66 -50.90 10.70
N LYS A 6 34.60 -51.59 11.84
CA LYS A 6 33.96 -51.10 13.07
C LYS A 6 34.69 -49.98 13.83
N HIS A 7 35.79 -49.44 13.34
CA HIS A 7 36.58 -48.46 14.09
C HIS A 7 37.30 -47.45 13.18
N LEU A 8 36.53 -46.63 12.45
CA LEU A 8 37.10 -45.48 11.73
C LEU A 8 36.47 -44.20 12.27
N TYR A 9 37.33 -43.30 12.73
CA TYR A 9 36.95 -42.00 13.27
C TYR A 9 37.34 -40.92 12.26
N PHE A 10 36.41 -40.00 12.01
CA PHE A 10 36.61 -38.83 11.17
C PHE A 10 36.29 -37.60 12.00
N LEU A 11 37.29 -36.73 12.23
CA LEU A 11 37.18 -35.55 13.11
C LEU A 11 36.57 -35.87 14.50
N GLY A 12 36.88 -37.05 15.05
CA GLY A 12 36.39 -37.50 16.35
C GLY A 12 35.00 -38.15 16.34
N MET A 13 34.35 -38.30 15.18
CA MET A 13 33.07 -39.02 15.05
C MET A 13 33.24 -40.38 14.37
N GLU A 14 32.47 -41.38 14.79
CA GLU A 14 32.46 -42.70 14.14
C GLU A 14 31.78 -42.62 12.78
N ILE A 15 32.48 -43.10 11.74
CA ILE A 15 31.95 -43.20 10.38
C ILE A 15 31.73 -44.66 9.99
N PHE A 16 30.70 -44.89 9.17
CA PHE A 16 30.34 -46.22 8.67
C PHE A 16 30.56 -46.30 7.17
N MET A 17 31.27 -47.33 6.72
CA MET A 17 31.50 -47.57 5.29
C MET A 17 30.89 -48.90 4.85
N GLU A 18 30.18 -48.88 3.74
CA GLU A 18 29.58 -50.06 3.13
C GLU A 18 29.73 -50.06 1.61
N MET A 19 29.74 -51.23 0.99
CA MET A 19 29.71 -51.31 -0.48
C MET A 19 28.32 -50.91 -0.99
N SER A 20 28.28 -50.06 -2.02
CA SER A 20 27.03 -49.65 -2.67
C SER A 20 26.27 -50.86 -3.20
N GLU A 21 25.00 -50.99 -2.79
CA GLU A 21 24.09 -52.03 -3.30
C GLU A 21 23.66 -51.74 -4.75
N ARG A 22 23.78 -50.49 -5.21
CA ARG A 22 23.29 -50.03 -6.52
C ARG A 22 24.36 -50.13 -7.62
N LYS A 23 25.66 -50.05 -7.28
CA LYS A 23 26.76 -50.06 -8.25
C LYS A 23 27.97 -50.83 -7.70
N LYS A 24 28.50 -51.78 -8.50
CA LYS A 24 29.76 -52.48 -8.17
C LYS A 24 30.91 -51.47 -8.11
N ASN A 25 31.81 -51.64 -7.14
CA ASN A 25 33.02 -50.81 -6.89
C ASN A 25 32.76 -49.38 -6.37
N GLN A 26 31.62 -49.12 -5.74
CA GLN A 26 31.40 -47.87 -4.98
C GLN A 26 31.33 -48.14 -3.48
N LEU A 27 31.89 -47.24 -2.68
CA LEU A 27 31.82 -47.22 -1.22
C LEU A 27 30.90 -46.08 -0.76
N CYS A 28 29.91 -46.40 0.07
CA CYS A 28 29.03 -45.44 0.72
C CYS A 28 29.54 -45.19 2.14
N ILE A 29 29.76 -43.91 2.47
CA ILE A 29 30.21 -43.47 3.81
C ILE A 29 29.06 -42.72 4.46
N SER A 30 28.67 -43.13 5.67
CA SER A 30 27.61 -42.49 6.48
C SER A 30 28.14 -42.12 7.87
N GLY A 31 27.47 -41.18 8.55
CA GLY A 31 27.90 -40.65 9.85
C GLY A 31 28.84 -39.43 9.77
N LEU A 32 28.92 -38.75 8.62
CA LEU A 32 29.71 -37.53 8.45
C LEU A 32 29.05 -36.33 9.16
N SER A 33 29.86 -35.42 9.72
CA SER A 33 29.39 -34.16 10.29
C SER A 33 28.69 -33.27 9.23
N PRO A 34 27.59 -32.58 9.57
CA PRO A 34 26.90 -31.66 8.66
C PRO A 34 27.80 -30.53 8.12
N GLU A 35 28.84 -30.16 8.85
CA GLU A 35 29.75 -29.06 8.54
C GLU A 35 30.88 -29.44 7.55
N ILE A 36 30.99 -30.72 7.17
CA ILE A 36 32.02 -31.20 6.26
C ILE A 36 31.75 -30.70 4.84
N CYS A 37 32.76 -30.09 4.22
CA CYS A 37 32.78 -29.79 2.80
C CYS A 37 33.49 -30.90 2.01
N GLN A 38 33.17 -31.00 0.72
CA GLN A 38 33.66 -32.08 -0.14
C GLN A 38 35.19 -32.05 -0.33
N GLU A 39 35.82 -30.87 -0.29
CA GLU A 39 37.27 -30.72 -0.38
C GLU A 39 38.00 -31.35 0.81
N LYS A 40 37.58 -31.01 2.04
CA LYS A 40 38.15 -31.61 3.27
C LYS A 40 37.95 -33.12 3.30
N LEU A 41 36.76 -33.59 2.89
CA LEU A 41 36.47 -35.01 2.80
C LEU A 41 37.41 -35.73 1.82
N ASN A 42 37.72 -35.11 0.68
CA ASN A 42 38.62 -35.69 -0.32
C ASN A 42 40.05 -35.85 0.18
N ASP A 43 40.58 -34.80 0.82
CA ASP A 43 41.96 -34.82 1.33
C ASP A 43 42.13 -35.87 2.42
N GLU A 44 41.15 -35.98 3.30
CA GLU A 44 41.21 -36.85 4.47
C GLU A 44 40.91 -38.32 4.11
N LEU A 45 40.07 -38.59 3.11
CA LEU A 45 39.87 -39.94 2.56
C LEU A 45 41.10 -40.47 1.78
N LYS A 46 41.85 -39.59 1.10
CA LYS A 46 43.12 -39.96 0.47
C LYS A 46 44.16 -40.40 1.51
N ILE A 47 44.16 -39.77 2.69
CA ILE A 47 45.03 -40.13 3.81
C ILE A 47 44.60 -41.48 4.42
N LEU A 48 43.30 -41.67 4.62
CA LEU A 48 42.75 -42.88 5.25
C LEU A 48 42.81 -44.13 4.34
N LEU A 49 42.80 -43.95 3.02
CA LEU A 49 42.80 -45.05 2.03
C LEU A 49 43.92 -44.88 0.98
N PRO A 50 45.20 -44.91 1.39
CA PRO A 50 46.33 -44.57 0.52
C PRO A 50 46.58 -45.58 -0.62
N ALA A 51 46.01 -46.80 -0.52
CA ALA A 51 46.16 -47.87 -1.51
C ALA A 51 45.00 -47.94 -2.53
N ALA A 52 44.00 -47.07 -2.43
CA ALA A 52 42.85 -47.05 -3.33
C ALA A 52 42.97 -45.89 -4.34
N GLU A 53 42.88 -46.19 -5.64
CA GLU A 53 42.74 -45.16 -6.69
C GLU A 53 41.32 -44.58 -6.67
N ILE A 54 41.10 -43.57 -5.81
CA ILE A 54 39.81 -42.90 -5.70
C ILE A 54 39.65 -41.90 -6.87
N THR A 55 38.83 -42.26 -7.86
CA THR A 55 38.62 -41.44 -9.07
C THR A 55 37.58 -40.33 -8.89
N HIS A 56 36.59 -40.55 -8.03
CA HIS A 56 35.50 -39.60 -7.79
C HIS A 56 34.90 -39.81 -6.40
N ILE A 57 34.70 -38.72 -5.67
CA ILE A 57 34.02 -38.70 -4.36
C ILE A 57 32.86 -37.73 -4.51
N GLU A 58 31.66 -38.19 -4.15
CA GLU A 58 30.43 -37.41 -4.20
C GLU A 58 29.82 -37.35 -2.79
N LEU A 59 29.70 -36.14 -2.25
CA LEU A 59 29.04 -35.92 -0.96
C LEU A 59 27.53 -35.80 -1.17
N MET A 60 26.80 -36.87 -0.89
CA MET A 60 25.34 -36.84 -0.93
C MET A 60 24.75 -36.46 0.42
N ARG A 61 24.04 -35.33 0.48
CA ARG A 61 23.29 -34.89 1.67
C ARG A 61 21.88 -35.46 1.59
N ILE A 62 21.56 -36.40 2.49
CA ILE A 62 20.23 -36.97 2.64
C ILE A 62 19.66 -36.41 3.94
N ALA A 63 18.52 -35.71 3.86
CA ALA A 63 17.87 -35.18 5.05
C ALA A 63 17.46 -36.35 5.98
N PRO A 64 17.86 -36.34 7.26
CA PRO A 64 17.53 -37.44 8.18
C PRO A 64 16.02 -37.55 8.47
N PHE A 65 15.29 -36.46 8.25
CA PHE A 65 13.82 -36.37 8.30
C PHE A 65 13.37 -35.08 7.60
N GLU A 66 12.17 -35.05 7.03
CA GLU A 66 11.53 -33.81 6.58
C GLU A 66 10.99 -33.03 7.79
N THR A 67 11.25 -31.72 7.85
CA THR A 67 10.66 -30.86 8.88
C THR A 67 9.15 -30.73 8.62
N SER A 68 8.35 -31.49 9.37
CA SER A 68 6.89 -31.46 9.23
C SER A 68 6.30 -30.06 9.42
N ASP A 69 5.21 -29.75 8.70
CA ASP A 69 4.48 -28.49 8.85
C ASP A 69 3.97 -28.28 10.29
N LYS A 70 3.72 -29.36 11.03
CA LYS A 70 3.37 -29.33 12.45
C LYS A 70 4.51 -28.74 13.30
N ARG A 71 5.76 -29.11 13.01
CA ARG A 71 6.95 -28.59 13.68
C ARG A 71 7.18 -27.11 13.35
N LEU A 72 7.00 -26.72 12.09
CA LEU A 72 7.07 -25.30 11.68
C LEU A 72 6.03 -24.44 12.41
N LYS A 73 4.79 -24.92 12.50
CA LYS A 73 3.73 -24.25 13.27
C LYS A 73 4.06 -24.15 14.76
N ALA A 74 4.63 -25.20 15.35
CA ALA A 74 5.06 -25.19 16.75
C ALA A 74 6.14 -24.13 17.01
N ILE A 75 7.19 -24.08 16.18
CA ILE A 75 8.26 -23.07 16.28
C ILE A 75 7.68 -21.66 16.15
N LYS A 76 6.84 -21.43 15.13
CA LYS A 76 6.18 -20.13 14.92
C LYS A 76 5.30 -19.73 16.12
N SER A 77 4.59 -20.68 16.73
CA SER A 77 3.74 -20.41 17.90
C SER A 77 4.56 -20.08 19.15
N SER A 78 5.69 -20.75 19.36
CA SER A 78 6.58 -20.47 20.49
C SER A 78 7.20 -19.08 20.39
N ILE A 79 7.69 -18.71 19.21
CA ILE A 79 8.27 -17.38 18.98
C ILE A 79 7.19 -16.30 19.07
N SER A 80 5.98 -16.56 18.55
CA SER A 80 4.84 -15.65 18.71
C SER A 80 4.50 -15.39 20.17
N ASN A 81 4.59 -16.39 21.04
CA ASN A 81 4.36 -16.19 22.46
C ASN A 81 5.47 -15.38 23.15
N ILE A 82 6.73 -15.51 22.71
CA ILE A 82 7.83 -14.66 23.19
C ILE A 82 7.58 -13.20 22.75
N CYS A 83 7.26 -12.98 21.46
CA CYS A 83 6.98 -11.66 20.93
C CYS A 83 5.81 -10.97 21.63
N LYS A 84 4.72 -11.69 21.95
CA LYS A 84 3.55 -11.12 22.66
C LYS A 84 3.87 -10.43 23.99
N ASN A 85 4.93 -10.84 24.66
CA ASN A 85 5.29 -10.31 25.97
C ASN A 85 6.11 -9.01 25.89
N ALA A 86 6.69 -8.71 24.72
CA ALA A 86 7.67 -7.63 24.56
C ALA A 86 7.43 -6.74 23.32
N LEU A 87 6.59 -7.17 22.37
CA LEU A 87 6.29 -6.47 21.12
C LEU A 87 4.78 -6.36 20.91
N ASP A 88 4.37 -5.28 20.24
CA ASP A 88 3.00 -5.13 19.77
C ASP A 88 2.72 -6.08 18.58
N MET A 89 1.83 -7.05 18.81
CA MET A 89 1.46 -8.03 17.79
C MET A 89 0.57 -7.46 16.68
N SER A 90 0.04 -6.23 16.80
CA SER A 90 -0.72 -5.58 15.73
C SER A 90 0.16 -5.19 14.53
N SER A 91 1.44 -4.95 14.79
CA SER A 91 2.43 -4.50 13.80
C SER A 91 3.60 -5.48 13.61
N THR A 92 3.54 -6.66 14.25
CA THR A 92 4.62 -7.67 14.21
C THR A 92 4.24 -8.90 13.38
N GLU A 93 5.02 -9.20 12.35
CA GLU A 93 4.90 -10.41 11.51
C GLU A 93 6.10 -11.34 11.75
N ILE A 94 5.83 -12.61 12.07
CA ILE A 94 6.85 -13.65 12.15
C ILE A 94 6.85 -14.47 10.86
N VAL A 95 7.95 -14.38 10.13
CA VAL A 95 8.16 -15.07 8.85
C VAL A 95 9.13 -16.22 9.06
N LEU A 96 8.64 -17.44 8.85
CA LEU A 96 9.42 -18.67 8.90
C LEU A 96 9.28 -19.38 7.56
N SER A 97 10.36 -19.43 6.78
CA SER A 97 10.38 -20.08 5.47
C SER A 97 10.39 -21.60 5.62
N LYS A 98 9.70 -22.32 4.71
CA LYS A 98 9.77 -23.78 4.65
C LYS A 98 11.16 -24.17 4.10
N PRO A 99 11.95 -24.94 4.86
CA PRO A 99 13.30 -25.30 4.43
C PRO A 99 13.24 -26.22 3.21
N LYS A 100 14.14 -26.00 2.24
CA LYS A 100 14.37 -26.91 1.12
C LYS A 100 15.12 -28.16 1.63
N PRO A 101 15.04 -29.30 0.92
CA PRO A 101 15.75 -30.53 1.31
C PRO A 101 17.28 -30.39 1.44
N SER A 102 17.86 -29.37 0.80
CA SER A 102 19.29 -29.03 0.85
C SER A 102 19.69 -28.11 2.01
N ASP A 103 18.71 -27.52 2.71
CA ASP A 103 18.97 -26.45 3.67
C ASP A 103 19.46 -27.03 5.01
N ILE A 104 20.58 -26.48 5.49
CA ILE A 104 21.22 -26.86 6.76
C ILE A 104 20.84 -25.86 7.86
N ILE A 105 20.49 -24.64 7.46
CA ILE A 105 20.13 -23.52 8.33
C ILE A 105 18.71 -23.10 7.97
N GLN A 106 17.88 -22.87 8.98
CA GLN A 106 16.56 -22.32 8.81
C GLN A 106 16.54 -20.86 9.26
N GLU A 107 16.14 -19.96 8.37
CA GLU A 107 16.05 -18.53 8.65
C GLU A 107 14.66 -18.18 9.19
N LEU A 108 14.64 -17.31 10.19
CA LEU A 108 13.44 -16.72 10.76
C LEU A 108 13.60 -15.21 10.81
N TYR A 109 12.58 -14.50 10.33
CA TYR A 109 12.53 -13.05 10.38
C TYR A 109 11.38 -12.60 11.27
N ILE A 110 11.66 -11.60 12.11
CA ILE A 110 10.66 -10.86 12.87
C ILE A 110 10.59 -9.49 12.22
N LYS A 111 9.50 -9.20 11.52
CA LYS A 111 9.24 -7.87 10.98
C LYS A 111 8.36 -7.12 11.96
N THR A 112 8.77 -5.92 12.35
CA THR A 112 8.01 -5.06 13.24
C THR A 112 8.23 -3.60 12.86
N ASN A 113 7.26 -2.75 13.18
CA ASN A 113 7.37 -1.31 13.05
C ASN A 113 7.95 -0.63 14.31
N THR A 114 8.23 -1.41 15.38
CA THR A 114 8.72 -0.89 16.67
C THR A 114 10.05 -1.52 17.06
N TYR A 115 10.97 -0.70 17.56
CA TYR A 115 12.29 -1.16 18.03
C TYR A 115 12.27 -1.56 19.52
N GLU A 116 11.29 -1.06 20.27
CA GLU A 116 11.14 -1.34 21.70
C GLU A 116 10.93 -2.84 21.94
N GLY A 117 11.70 -3.43 22.86
CA GLY A 117 11.57 -4.85 23.22
C GLY A 117 12.31 -5.84 22.30
N LEU A 118 12.94 -5.39 21.21
CA LEU A 118 13.70 -6.27 20.31
C LEU A 118 14.89 -6.95 21.00
N ASP A 119 15.61 -6.24 21.89
CA ASP A 119 16.69 -6.82 22.68
C ASP A 119 16.18 -7.93 23.61
N SER A 120 15.07 -7.66 24.31
CA SER A 120 14.44 -8.63 25.20
C SER A 120 13.95 -9.86 24.43
N VAL A 121 13.39 -9.68 23.24
CA VAL A 121 13.00 -10.80 22.36
C VAL A 121 14.22 -11.57 21.90
N ALA A 122 15.30 -10.91 21.47
CA ALA A 122 16.53 -11.56 21.04
C ALA A 122 17.13 -12.43 22.14
N ASP A 123 17.17 -11.93 23.39
CA ASP A 123 17.68 -12.67 24.53
C ASP A 123 16.77 -13.84 24.93
N LEU A 124 15.45 -13.64 24.96
CA LEU A 124 14.49 -14.71 25.25
C LEU A 124 14.50 -15.81 24.19
N VAL A 125 14.66 -15.44 22.91
CA VAL A 125 14.80 -16.41 21.80
C VAL A 125 16.11 -17.19 21.94
N LYS A 126 17.24 -16.53 22.22
CA LYS A 126 18.50 -17.24 22.50
C LYS A 126 18.35 -18.27 23.62
N ILE A 127 17.78 -17.86 24.76
CA ILE A 127 17.60 -18.73 25.93
C ILE A 127 16.71 -19.93 25.56
N LYS A 128 15.56 -19.68 24.93
CA LYS A 128 14.59 -20.73 24.62
C LYS A 128 15.12 -21.79 23.66
N PHE A 129 15.89 -21.38 22.66
CA PHE A 129 16.41 -22.30 21.64
C PHE A 129 17.67 -23.04 22.08
N LEU A 130 18.46 -22.48 23.02
CA LEU A 130 19.54 -23.20 23.70
C LEU A 130 19.02 -24.39 24.51
N GLU A 131 17.85 -24.27 25.15
CA GLU A 131 17.19 -25.39 25.87
C GLU A 131 16.80 -26.54 24.93
N ASP A 132 16.35 -26.22 23.72
CA ASP A 132 15.92 -27.19 22.70
C ASP A 132 17.09 -27.78 21.87
N LYS A 133 18.34 -27.51 22.27
CA LYS A 133 19.58 -27.89 21.57
C LYS A 133 19.69 -27.36 20.12
N LEU A 134 19.03 -26.23 19.83
CA LEU A 134 19.13 -25.54 18.56
C LEU A 134 20.17 -24.41 18.68
N SER A 135 21.19 -24.42 17.83
CA SER A 135 22.22 -23.38 17.78
C SER A 135 21.76 -22.21 16.89
N ILE A 136 21.68 -21.01 17.46
CA ILE A 136 21.47 -19.77 16.69
C ILE A 136 22.83 -19.22 16.27
N THR A 137 23.08 -19.15 14.97
CA THR A 137 24.38 -18.74 14.41
C THR A 137 24.54 -17.23 14.28
N THR A 138 23.48 -16.48 13.92
CA THR A 138 23.56 -15.03 13.70
C THR A 138 22.26 -14.31 14.05
N LEU A 139 22.37 -13.14 14.69
CA LEU A 139 21.29 -12.18 14.89
C LEU A 139 21.70 -10.88 14.20
N ALA A 140 20.89 -10.43 13.25
CA ALA A 140 21.07 -9.17 12.55
C ALA A 140 19.76 -8.38 12.62
N PHE A 141 19.88 -7.11 12.99
CA PHE A 141 18.77 -6.16 13.03
C PHE A 141 18.81 -5.34 11.76
N ASN A 142 17.70 -5.33 11.02
CA ASN A 142 17.59 -4.61 9.77
C ASN A 142 16.49 -3.55 9.87
N LEU A 143 16.78 -2.36 9.36
CA LEU A 143 15.92 -1.21 9.34
C LEU A 143 15.83 -0.69 7.91
N ARG A 144 14.61 -0.45 7.43
CA ARG A 144 14.36 0.20 6.14
C ARG A 144 13.65 1.53 6.35
N ILE A 145 14.28 2.62 5.94
CA ILE A 145 13.71 3.97 5.95
C ILE A 145 13.37 4.36 4.51
N ILE A 146 12.17 4.88 4.28
CA ILE A 146 11.71 5.30 2.95
C ILE A 146 11.61 6.83 2.92
N CYS A 147 12.21 7.46 1.91
CA CYS A 147 12.15 8.90 1.71
C CYS A 147 11.88 9.28 0.24
N ASN A 148 11.37 10.50 0.04
CA ASN A 148 11.11 11.04 -1.29
C ASN A 148 12.44 11.37 -2.00
N ASN A 149 12.51 11.12 -3.31
CA ASN A 149 13.68 11.38 -4.16
C ASN A 149 14.20 12.83 -4.03
N TYR A 150 13.32 13.85 -4.06
CA TYR A 150 13.75 15.25 -3.97
C TYR A 150 14.36 15.59 -2.60
N ILE A 151 13.82 15.01 -1.52
CA ILE A 151 14.36 15.16 -0.17
C ILE A 151 15.72 14.48 -0.05
N TYR A 152 15.84 13.25 -0.58
CA TYR A 152 17.11 12.53 -0.58
C TYR A 152 18.20 13.28 -1.36
N GLN A 153 17.88 13.78 -2.56
CA GLN A 153 18.83 14.56 -3.37
C GLN A 153 19.32 15.81 -2.64
N ALA A 154 18.41 16.55 -1.99
CA ALA A 154 18.78 17.73 -1.22
C ALA A 154 19.66 17.40 0.00
N LEU A 155 19.42 16.26 0.66
CA LEU A 155 20.15 15.85 1.86
C LEU A 155 21.36 14.95 1.59
N GLN A 156 21.63 14.56 0.34
CA GLN A 156 22.61 13.51 0.03
C GLN A 156 24.01 13.79 0.59
N SER A 157 24.49 15.02 0.44
CA SER A 157 25.81 15.42 0.93
C SER A 157 25.90 15.38 2.46
N GLN A 158 24.88 15.92 3.14
CA GLN A 158 24.79 15.97 4.60
C GLN A 158 24.60 14.58 5.21
N LEU A 159 23.76 13.74 4.59
CA LEU A 159 23.58 12.35 5.01
C LEU A 159 24.91 11.60 4.94
N ASN A 160 25.66 11.73 3.85
CA ASN A 160 26.94 11.04 3.70
C ASN A 160 28.00 11.52 4.71
N SER A 161 28.07 12.83 5.00
CA SER A 161 28.99 13.35 6.01
C SER A 161 28.64 12.86 7.41
N THR A 162 27.38 13.00 7.82
CA THR A 162 26.91 12.59 9.16
C THR A 162 27.06 11.08 9.36
N LEU A 163 26.78 10.27 8.34
CA LEU A 163 26.99 8.81 8.42
C LEU A 163 28.49 8.45 8.50
N SER A 164 29.37 9.21 7.87
CA SER A 164 30.82 8.99 7.94
C SER A 164 31.36 9.34 9.33
N GLU A 165 30.86 10.43 9.92
CA GLU A 165 31.18 10.83 11.30
C GLU A 165 30.70 9.76 12.30
N LEU A 166 29.44 9.32 12.19
CA LEU A 166 28.92 8.24 13.03
C LEU A 166 29.72 6.94 12.92
N LYS A 167 30.15 6.56 11.71
CA LYS A 167 31.03 5.40 11.52
C LYS A 167 32.37 5.58 12.23
N ASN A 168 32.95 6.77 12.16
CA ASN A 168 34.21 7.07 12.84
C ASN A 168 34.05 7.04 14.37
N ASP A 169 33.00 7.66 14.91
CA ASP A 169 32.73 7.71 16.36
C ASP A 169 32.49 6.30 16.93
N LEU A 170 31.73 5.48 16.22
CA LEU A 170 31.45 4.10 16.64
C LEU A 170 32.67 3.19 16.51
N SER A 171 33.59 3.47 15.59
CA SER A 171 34.84 2.70 15.43
C SER A 171 35.88 2.96 16.53
N GLN A 172 35.78 4.08 17.26
CA GLN A 172 36.67 4.44 18.36
C GLN A 172 36.21 3.89 19.72
N GLY A 173 34.98 3.38 19.82
CA GLY A 173 34.47 2.69 21.02
C GLY A 173 34.89 1.22 21.09
N ASN A 174 34.96 0.66 22.30
CA ASN A 174 35.32 -0.76 22.57
C ASN A 174 34.36 -1.80 21.93
N ALA A 175 33.35 -1.38 21.18
CA ALA A 175 32.49 -2.25 20.39
C ALA A 175 32.76 -1.95 18.92
N LYS A 176 33.45 -2.85 18.22
CA LYS A 176 33.38 -2.93 16.75
C LYS A 176 31.92 -3.21 16.38
N ALA A 177 31.12 -2.15 16.28
CA ALA A 177 29.77 -2.25 15.80
C ALA A 177 29.83 -2.36 14.28
N ASP A 178 29.80 -3.60 13.79
CA ASP A 178 29.60 -3.86 12.37
C ASP A 178 28.16 -3.45 12.04
N PHE A 179 28.02 -2.29 11.37
CA PHE A 179 26.78 -1.87 10.74
C PHE A 179 27.02 -1.48 9.28
N GLU A 180 26.11 -1.88 8.43
CA GLU A 180 26.13 -1.60 7.00
C GLU A 180 24.94 -0.72 6.63
N ILE A 181 25.18 0.25 5.75
CA ILE A 181 24.13 1.12 5.23
C ILE A 181 24.14 1.01 3.73
N ASN A 182 23.02 0.58 3.18
CA ASN A 182 22.78 0.43 1.76
C ASN A 182 21.69 1.41 1.34
N VAL A 183 22.04 2.33 0.44
CA VAL A 183 21.06 3.26 -0.13
C VAL A 183 20.74 2.81 -1.55
N GLY A 184 19.47 2.62 -1.84
CA GLY A 184 19.01 2.23 -3.16
C GLY A 184 17.82 3.05 -3.63
N LYS A 185 17.64 3.07 -4.95
CA LYS A 185 16.53 3.73 -5.61
C LYS A 185 15.38 2.72 -5.78
N GLY A 186 14.19 3.08 -5.31
CA GLY A 186 12.96 2.31 -5.45
C GLY A 186 12.24 2.62 -6.76
N SER A 187 10.95 2.95 -6.67
CA SER A 187 10.16 3.51 -7.79
C SER A 187 10.65 4.92 -8.20
N GLU A 188 10.10 5.50 -9.27
CA GLU A 188 10.56 6.80 -9.81
C GLU A 188 10.68 7.94 -8.78
N GLU A 189 9.90 7.90 -7.69
CA GLU A 189 9.84 8.96 -6.67
C GLU A 189 10.38 8.59 -5.28
N THR A 190 10.88 7.37 -5.06
CA THR A 190 11.25 6.88 -3.70
C THR A 190 12.67 6.34 -3.61
N TYR A 191 13.32 6.63 -2.48
CA TYR A 191 14.59 6.08 -2.06
C TYR A 191 14.41 5.27 -0.78
N PHE A 192 15.18 4.18 -0.67
CA PHE A 192 15.25 3.38 0.55
C PHE A 192 16.66 3.41 1.13
N ILE A 193 16.72 3.59 2.44
CA ILE A 193 17.93 3.52 3.24
C ILE A 193 17.79 2.28 4.12
N ASP A 194 18.52 1.23 3.76
CA ASP A 194 18.58 -0.03 4.48
C ASP A 194 19.79 0.00 5.42
N VAL A 195 19.54 -0.17 6.71
CA VAL A 195 20.55 -0.20 7.78
C VAL A 195 20.54 -1.58 8.41
N SER A 196 21.69 -2.25 8.39
CA SER A 196 21.89 -3.55 9.02
C SER A 196 22.88 -3.40 10.17
N ALA A 197 22.54 -3.87 11.36
CA ALA A 197 23.40 -3.77 12.55
C ALA A 197 23.33 -5.04 13.40
N THR A 198 24.40 -5.32 14.13
CA THR A 198 24.48 -6.42 15.11
C THR A 198 23.93 -6.04 16.50
N ASN A 199 23.68 -4.76 16.74
CA ASN A 199 23.22 -4.22 18.02
C ASN A 199 22.07 -3.22 17.82
N VAL A 200 20.97 -3.39 18.57
CA VAL A 200 19.78 -2.53 18.51
C VAL A 200 20.09 -1.09 18.94
N ALA A 201 20.99 -0.88 19.90
CA ALA A 201 21.38 0.46 20.33
C ALA A 201 22.02 1.26 19.18
N VAL A 202 22.82 0.60 18.34
CA VAL A 202 23.42 1.21 17.15
C VAL A 202 22.35 1.51 16.10
N LEU A 203 21.41 0.59 15.90
CA LEU A 203 20.29 0.77 14.99
C LEU A 203 19.41 1.96 15.39
N ASN A 204 19.12 2.13 16.69
CA ASN A 204 18.36 3.27 17.22
C ASN A 204 19.10 4.59 17.01
N LEU A 205 20.40 4.65 17.32
CA LEU A 205 21.21 5.84 17.12
C LEU A 205 21.24 6.28 15.64
N VAL A 206 21.43 5.32 14.73
CA VAL A 206 21.40 5.58 13.29
C VAL A 206 20.00 6.01 12.84
N HIS A 207 18.94 5.36 13.32
CA HIS A 207 17.55 5.72 13.00
C HIS A 207 17.20 7.14 13.45
N GLU A 208 17.53 7.51 14.69
CA GLU A 208 17.30 8.85 15.23
C GLU A 208 18.05 9.91 14.42
N THR A 209 19.31 9.63 14.09
CA THR A 209 20.13 10.57 13.32
C THR A 209 19.58 10.79 11.92
N ILE A 210 19.18 9.72 11.22
CA ILE A 210 18.58 9.82 9.88
C ILE A 210 17.23 10.53 9.95
N ASN A 211 16.39 10.24 10.95
CA ASN A 211 15.09 10.89 11.08
C ASN A 211 15.21 12.38 11.41
N CYS A 212 16.19 12.77 12.22
CA CYS A 212 16.48 14.18 12.46
C CYS A 212 16.79 14.92 11.15
N LEU A 213 17.57 14.32 10.25
CA LEU A 213 17.84 14.88 8.92
C LEU A 213 16.57 14.92 8.05
N LEU A 214 15.80 13.83 8.02
CA LEU A 214 14.56 13.73 7.21
C LEU A 214 13.41 14.61 7.70
N ASN A 215 13.44 15.08 8.94
CA ASN A 215 12.47 16.06 9.44
C ASN A 215 12.70 17.45 8.85
N GLY A 216 13.94 17.75 8.42
CA GLY A 216 14.33 19.05 7.85
C GLY A 216 14.27 20.19 8.87
N VAL A 217 14.69 21.38 8.45
CA VAL A 217 14.62 22.59 9.27
C VAL A 217 13.21 23.17 9.16
N ILE A 218 12.49 23.22 10.28
CA ILE A 218 11.12 23.73 10.36
C ILE A 218 11.17 25.22 10.69
N LEU A 219 10.51 26.05 9.87
CA LEU A 219 10.33 27.49 10.09
C LEU A 219 8.84 27.79 10.29
N ASN A 220 8.53 28.48 11.39
CA ASN A 220 7.19 28.96 11.71
C ASN A 220 7.21 30.46 12.09
N GLU A 221 6.05 31.00 12.47
CA GLU A 221 5.88 32.42 12.82
C GLU A 221 6.71 32.86 14.05
N ASN A 222 7.03 31.94 14.97
CA ASN A 222 7.93 32.23 16.10
C ASN A 222 9.39 32.39 15.65
N ASP A 223 9.78 31.74 14.55
CA ASP A 223 11.14 31.81 14.01
C ASP A 223 11.33 33.02 13.10
N ILE A 224 10.29 33.38 12.34
CA ILE A 224 10.29 34.45 11.35
C ILE A 224 8.94 35.16 11.41
N LYS A 225 8.96 36.43 11.84
CA LYS A 225 7.78 37.30 11.87
C LYS A 225 7.22 37.48 10.45
N ASP A 226 5.89 37.51 10.32
CA ASP A 226 5.15 37.71 9.06
C ASP A 226 5.37 36.63 7.99
N LEU A 227 5.83 35.43 8.40
CA LEU A 227 6.02 34.29 7.50
C LEU A 227 4.75 33.94 6.70
N ASP A 228 3.58 34.25 7.26
CA ASP A 228 2.27 34.15 6.63
C ASP A 228 2.19 34.76 5.23
N LYS A 229 2.93 35.85 4.98
CA LYS A 229 2.98 36.54 3.68
C LYS A 229 3.58 35.64 2.58
N MET A 230 4.35 34.61 2.94
CA MET A 230 4.96 33.66 1.99
C MET A 230 3.96 32.63 1.43
N PHE A 231 2.80 32.43 2.06
CA PHE A 231 1.83 31.41 1.64
C PHE A 231 0.88 31.88 0.53
N CYS A 232 1.12 33.08 -0.03
CA CYS A 232 0.48 33.57 -1.24
C CYS A 232 1.19 33.07 -2.52
N HIS A 233 0.60 33.32 -3.69
CA HIS A 233 1.19 32.90 -4.96
C HIS A 233 2.57 33.53 -5.21
N GLY A 234 2.73 34.82 -4.89
CA GLY A 234 4.02 35.53 -5.03
C GLY A 234 5.12 34.95 -4.15
N GLY A 235 4.81 34.67 -2.88
CA GLY A 235 5.75 34.01 -1.97
C GLY A 235 6.16 32.62 -2.44
N HIS A 236 5.25 31.85 -3.04
CA HIS A 236 5.57 30.54 -3.62
C HIS A 236 6.54 30.65 -4.81
N VAL A 237 6.33 31.61 -5.72
CA VAL A 237 7.22 31.85 -6.87
C VAL A 237 8.61 32.28 -6.39
N TRP A 238 8.68 33.15 -5.39
CA TRP A 238 9.95 33.56 -4.80
C TRP A 238 10.69 32.38 -4.14
N LEU A 239 9.99 31.54 -3.37
CA LEU A 239 10.57 30.35 -2.74
C LEU A 239 11.11 29.36 -3.78
N LYS A 240 10.45 29.21 -4.94
CA LYS A 240 10.97 28.41 -6.06
C LYS A 240 12.28 28.97 -6.63
N GLY A 241 12.44 30.29 -6.66
CA GLY A 241 13.72 30.93 -6.99
C GLY A 241 14.79 30.72 -5.92
N LEU A 242 14.39 30.68 -4.65
CA LEU A 242 15.29 30.39 -3.53
C LEU A 242 15.79 28.94 -3.58
N GLU A 243 14.91 27.97 -3.84
CA GLU A 243 15.25 26.55 -4.04
C GLU A 243 16.35 26.38 -5.09
N ALA A 244 16.21 27.03 -6.24
CA ALA A 244 17.16 26.94 -7.34
C ALA A 244 18.51 27.61 -7.04
N SER A 245 18.52 28.71 -6.27
CA SER A 245 19.75 29.48 -5.99
C SER A 245 20.58 28.91 -4.84
N GLU A 246 19.95 28.33 -3.81
CA GLU A 246 20.63 27.81 -2.61
C GLU A 246 20.77 26.27 -2.63
N ASN A 247 20.36 25.61 -3.72
CA ASN A 247 20.31 24.14 -3.83
C ASN A 247 19.55 23.50 -2.65
N LEU A 248 18.33 23.97 -2.43
CA LEU A 248 17.44 23.52 -1.36
C LEU A 248 16.16 22.93 -1.94
N TYR A 249 15.51 22.10 -1.15
CA TYR A 249 14.14 21.67 -1.39
C TYR A 249 13.24 22.21 -0.28
N ILE A 250 12.16 22.93 -0.64
CA ILE A 250 11.30 23.64 0.30
C ILE A 250 9.87 23.11 0.19
N ILE A 251 9.36 22.58 1.31
CA ILE A 251 7.96 22.16 1.41
C ILE A 251 7.16 23.21 2.16
N MET A 252 6.07 23.68 1.54
CA MET A 252 5.16 24.65 2.12
C MET A 252 3.88 23.99 2.63
N ASN A 253 3.63 24.05 3.94
CA ASN A 253 2.36 23.60 4.52
C ASN A 253 1.44 24.81 4.75
N ARG A 254 0.51 25.05 3.82
CA ARG A 254 -0.44 26.17 3.88
C ARG A 254 -1.42 26.11 5.05
N GLN A 255 -1.77 24.91 5.52
CA GLN A 255 -2.73 24.76 6.62
C GLN A 255 -2.12 25.11 7.97
N ARG A 256 -0.86 24.71 8.18
CA ARG A 256 -0.12 24.96 9.44
C ARG A 256 0.73 26.22 9.40
N LYS A 257 0.82 26.89 8.25
CA LYS A 257 1.70 28.04 7.99
C LYS A 257 3.16 27.78 8.37
N VAL A 258 3.66 26.62 7.93
CA VAL A 258 5.02 26.15 8.20
C VAL A 258 5.77 25.94 6.89
N LEU A 259 7.04 26.37 6.84
CA LEU A 259 7.99 26.01 5.80
C LEU A 259 8.96 24.95 6.33
N ARG A 260 9.26 23.94 5.52
CA ARG A 260 10.32 22.96 5.81
C ARG A 260 11.40 23.08 4.75
N LEU A 261 12.64 23.29 5.21
CA LEU A 261 13.82 23.38 4.36
C LEU A 261 14.61 22.07 4.44
N TYR A 262 15.02 21.56 3.29
CA TYR A 262 15.88 20.39 3.14
C TYR A 262 17.12 20.78 2.34
N GLY A 263 18.28 20.54 2.93
CA GLY A 263 19.59 20.80 2.33
C GLY A 263 20.64 21.01 3.40
N ALA A 264 21.87 21.30 2.98
CA ALA A 264 22.99 21.50 3.90
C ALA A 264 22.69 22.60 4.93
N GLU A 265 23.23 22.45 6.15
CA GLU A 265 22.97 23.35 7.28
C GLU A 265 23.31 24.82 6.94
N THR A 266 24.45 25.04 6.29
CA THR A 266 24.88 26.37 5.80
C THR A 266 23.89 26.99 4.82
N ASN A 267 23.31 26.19 3.94
CA ASN A 267 22.37 26.65 2.91
C ASN A 267 21.01 26.95 3.56
N CYS A 268 20.57 26.14 4.52
CA CYS A 268 19.36 26.39 5.29
C CYS A 268 19.47 27.70 6.10
N GLU A 269 20.62 27.97 6.72
CA GLU A 269 20.88 29.24 7.41
C GLU A 269 20.87 30.45 6.46
N ASN A 270 21.51 30.33 5.29
CA ASN A 270 21.51 31.39 4.29
C ASN A 270 20.11 31.67 3.74
N ALA A 271 19.34 30.62 3.45
CA ALA A 271 17.94 30.74 3.06
C ALA A 271 17.10 31.43 4.14
N LYS A 272 17.29 31.09 5.41
CA LYS A 272 16.63 31.77 6.53
C LYS A 272 16.95 33.26 6.55
N LYS A 273 18.23 33.65 6.38
CA LYS A 273 18.65 35.06 6.31
C LYS A 273 18.01 35.80 5.14
N ARG A 274 18.01 35.22 3.95
CA ARG A 274 17.38 35.81 2.74
C ARG A 274 15.87 35.96 2.90
N LEU A 275 15.22 34.99 3.53
CA LEU A 275 13.77 35.04 3.78
C LEU A 275 13.41 36.17 4.77
N ILE A 276 14.20 36.34 5.83
CA ILE A 276 14.03 37.47 6.76
C ILE A 276 14.25 38.80 6.05
N GLN A 277 15.28 38.91 5.19
CA GLN A 277 15.53 40.14 4.45
C GLN A 277 14.38 40.48 3.51
N TYR A 278 13.90 39.51 2.72
CA TYR A 278 12.79 39.70 1.80
C TYR A 278 11.50 40.17 2.51
N LEU A 279 11.19 39.61 3.69
CA LEU A 279 10.02 40.04 4.47
C LEU A 279 10.19 41.46 5.03
N LYS A 280 11.40 41.87 5.40
CA LYS A 280 11.69 43.26 5.80
C LYS A 280 11.55 44.24 4.63
N ASP A 281 11.96 43.83 3.44
CA ASP A 281 11.83 44.67 2.25
C ASP A 281 10.35 44.91 1.93
N ILE A 282 9.49 43.88 2.04
CA ILE A 282 8.03 44.00 1.91
C ILE A 282 7.41 44.89 3.01
N GLU A 283 7.93 44.87 4.24
CA GLU A 283 7.43 45.73 5.33
C GLU A 283 7.69 47.23 5.07
N ASN A 284 8.66 47.59 4.22
CA ASN A 284 9.02 48.99 3.93
C ASN A 284 8.36 49.56 2.66
N ASP A 285 7.71 48.74 1.85
CA ASP A 285 7.05 49.17 0.61
C ASP A 285 5.70 49.86 0.89
N VAL A 286 5.36 50.84 0.05
CA VAL A 286 3.98 51.36 -0.01
C VAL A 286 3.12 50.27 -0.61
N ASN A 287 2.08 49.85 0.13
CA ASN A 287 1.11 48.87 -0.33
C ASN A 287 -0.21 49.59 -0.62
N ASP A 288 -0.69 49.46 -1.86
CA ASP A 288 -2.02 49.91 -2.23
C ASP A 288 -2.86 48.75 -2.79
N ILE A 289 -4.17 48.88 -2.60
CA ILE A 289 -5.16 47.88 -2.99
C ILE A 289 -6.10 48.52 -4.00
N ILE A 290 -5.91 48.19 -5.27
CA ILE A 290 -6.75 48.64 -6.36
C ILE A 290 -7.95 47.69 -6.46
N GLU A 291 -9.14 48.20 -6.15
CA GLU A 291 -10.39 47.46 -6.34
C GLU A 291 -10.77 47.41 -7.83
N LEU A 292 -10.75 46.21 -8.40
CA LEU A 292 -11.08 45.96 -9.82
C LEU A 292 -12.57 45.68 -10.04
N SER A 293 -13.36 45.65 -8.98
CA SER A 293 -14.81 45.50 -9.02
C SER A 293 -15.50 46.72 -8.41
N SER A 294 -16.07 47.57 -9.26
CA SER A 294 -16.98 48.65 -8.85
C SER A 294 -18.36 48.44 -9.48
N GLU A 295 -19.40 49.08 -8.94
CA GLU A 295 -20.77 49.03 -9.51
C GLU A 295 -20.79 49.38 -11.00
N LYS A 296 -19.86 50.24 -11.45
CA LYS A 296 -19.68 50.65 -12.84
C LYS A 296 -18.97 49.60 -13.71
N THR A 297 -18.08 48.79 -13.15
CA THR A 297 -17.13 47.98 -13.94
C THR A 297 -17.43 46.49 -13.96
N LYS A 298 -18.39 45.98 -13.17
CA LYS A 298 -18.94 44.59 -13.21
C LYS A 298 -17.94 43.47 -13.59
N ASN A 299 -16.71 43.52 -13.04
CA ASN A 299 -15.59 42.58 -13.29
C ASN A 299 -14.98 42.61 -14.72
N PHE A 300 -15.27 43.60 -15.55
CA PHE A 300 -14.66 43.78 -16.87
C PHE A 300 -13.18 44.20 -16.78
N LEU A 301 -12.83 45.04 -15.79
CA LEU A 301 -11.44 45.41 -15.50
C LEU A 301 -10.56 44.20 -15.20
N LEU A 302 -11.05 43.28 -14.36
CA LEU A 302 -10.34 42.04 -14.03
C LEU A 302 -10.04 41.21 -15.28
N LYS A 303 -11.01 41.08 -16.19
CA LYS A 303 -10.82 40.36 -17.46
C LYS A 303 -9.81 41.06 -18.36
N ALA A 304 -9.92 42.39 -18.51
CA ALA A 304 -9.02 43.17 -19.34
C ALA A 304 -7.56 43.11 -18.84
N LEU A 305 -7.37 43.19 -17.52
CA LEU A 305 -6.06 43.08 -16.88
C LEU A 305 -5.43 41.69 -17.12
N VAL A 306 -6.18 40.62 -16.88
CA VAL A 306 -5.70 39.24 -17.12
C VAL A 306 -5.42 39.00 -18.61
N GLN A 307 -6.23 39.55 -19.51
CA GLN A 307 -6.04 39.41 -20.95
C GLN A 307 -4.79 40.15 -21.45
N LYS A 308 -4.46 41.32 -20.89
CA LYS A 308 -3.27 42.10 -21.28
C LYS A 308 -1.99 41.58 -20.65
N TYR A 309 -2.01 41.28 -19.34
CA TYR A 309 -0.80 41.04 -18.56
C TYR A 309 -0.61 39.60 -18.07
N GLY A 310 -1.61 38.73 -18.21
CA GLY A 310 -1.58 37.38 -17.65
C GLY A 310 -1.86 37.36 -16.15
N ILE A 311 -2.01 36.15 -15.58
CA ILE A 311 -2.29 35.95 -14.14
C ILE A 311 -1.03 36.17 -13.29
N ASP A 312 0.15 35.94 -13.88
CA ASP A 312 1.45 36.07 -13.22
C ASP A 312 1.95 37.52 -13.13
N LEU A 313 1.29 38.46 -13.82
CA LEU A 313 1.53 39.91 -13.78
C LEU A 313 2.98 40.34 -14.03
N LYS A 314 3.86 39.47 -14.53
CA LYS A 314 5.29 39.79 -14.73
C LYS A 314 5.48 41.03 -15.59
N LYS A 315 4.77 41.10 -16.72
CA LYS A 315 4.78 42.25 -17.62
C LYS A 315 4.23 43.52 -16.96
N PHE A 316 3.23 43.38 -16.10
CA PHE A 316 2.65 44.51 -15.37
C PHE A 316 3.62 45.07 -14.34
N ILE A 317 4.31 44.19 -13.61
CA ILE A 317 5.35 44.55 -12.64
C ILE A 317 6.50 45.28 -13.35
N GLU A 318 6.97 44.75 -14.48
CA GLU A 318 8.02 45.37 -15.30
C GLU A 318 7.58 46.73 -15.89
N GLU A 319 6.35 46.84 -16.39
CA GLU A 319 5.82 48.07 -17.02
C GLU A 319 5.58 49.19 -15.99
N CYS A 320 5.12 48.84 -14.79
CA CYS A 320 4.84 49.81 -13.73
C CYS A 320 6.04 50.07 -12.79
N GLY A 321 7.17 49.38 -12.99
CA GLY A 321 8.34 49.49 -12.11
C GLY A 321 8.11 48.96 -10.69
N LEU A 322 7.09 48.13 -10.47
CA LEU A 322 6.74 47.61 -9.16
C LEU A 322 7.80 46.64 -8.65
N HIS A 323 7.96 46.56 -7.32
CA HIS A 323 8.70 45.47 -6.70
C HIS A 323 7.89 44.16 -6.78
N GLN A 324 6.57 44.26 -6.55
CA GLN A 324 5.67 43.11 -6.58
C GLN A 324 4.22 43.51 -6.82
N ALA A 325 3.46 42.66 -7.50
CA ALA A 325 2.00 42.77 -7.60
C ALA A 325 1.35 41.39 -7.48
N TYR A 326 0.16 41.31 -6.87
CA TYR A 326 -0.65 40.09 -6.89
C TYR A 326 -2.13 40.38 -7.09
N LEU A 327 -2.78 39.49 -7.83
CA LEU A 327 -4.19 39.57 -8.15
C LEU A 327 -4.99 38.53 -7.35
N ASP A 328 -5.90 38.99 -6.49
CA ASP A 328 -6.94 38.14 -5.93
C ASP A 328 -8.16 38.14 -6.85
N VAL A 329 -8.21 37.13 -7.71
CA VAL A 329 -9.31 36.90 -8.67
C VAL A 329 -10.65 36.66 -7.96
N ARG A 330 -10.66 36.20 -6.70
CA ARG A 330 -11.89 35.90 -5.95
C ARG A 330 -12.53 37.17 -5.40
N THR A 331 -11.71 38.09 -4.90
CA THR A 331 -12.17 39.37 -4.33
C THR A 331 -12.10 40.52 -5.33
N ALA A 332 -11.56 40.27 -6.53
CA ALA A 332 -11.30 41.27 -7.56
C ALA A 332 -10.43 42.44 -7.04
N LYS A 333 -9.41 42.11 -6.26
CA LYS A 333 -8.46 43.08 -5.68
C LYS A 333 -7.08 42.86 -6.24
N LEU A 334 -6.46 43.93 -6.72
CA LEU A 334 -5.07 43.96 -7.14
C LEU A 334 -4.26 44.64 -6.06
N TYR A 335 -3.26 43.94 -5.55
CA TYR A 335 -2.37 44.42 -4.51
C TYR A 335 -1.03 44.74 -5.16
N VAL A 336 -0.55 45.96 -4.95
CA VAL A 336 0.68 46.48 -5.57
C VAL A 336 1.64 46.96 -4.48
N TYR A 337 2.93 46.64 -4.67
CA TYR A 337 4.01 46.95 -3.74
C TYR A 337 5.16 47.60 -4.51
N GLY A 338 5.61 48.75 -4.01
CA GLY A 338 6.76 49.45 -4.54
C GLY A 338 6.96 50.81 -3.88
N ASP A 339 7.77 51.65 -4.51
CA ASP A 339 7.86 53.06 -4.15
C ASP A 339 6.58 53.83 -4.55
N GLN A 340 6.39 55.02 -3.98
CA GLN A 340 5.20 55.85 -4.21
C GLN A 340 4.96 56.11 -5.71
N THR A 341 6.04 56.31 -6.47
CA THR A 341 5.99 56.55 -7.92
C THR A 341 5.50 55.34 -8.71
N SER A 342 5.96 54.13 -8.37
CA SER A 342 5.57 52.89 -9.05
C SER A 342 4.12 52.50 -8.74
N VAL A 343 3.65 52.78 -7.52
CA VAL A 343 2.25 52.55 -7.11
C VAL A 343 1.28 53.51 -7.83
N GLU A 344 1.68 54.78 -7.99
CA GLU A 344 0.92 55.76 -8.77
C GLU A 344 0.85 55.36 -10.25
N GLU A 345 1.96 54.89 -10.82
CA GLU A 345 2.00 54.43 -12.21
C GLU A 345 1.14 53.17 -12.44
N ALA A 346 1.13 52.25 -11.48
CA ALA A 346 0.23 51.10 -11.49
C ALA A 346 -1.24 51.55 -11.52
N SER A 347 -1.61 52.55 -10.72
CA SER A 347 -2.97 53.12 -10.71
C SER A 347 -3.34 53.77 -12.04
N ASN A 348 -2.41 54.50 -12.66
CA ASN A 348 -2.60 55.10 -13.99
C ASN A 348 -2.80 54.04 -15.08
N CYS A 349 -2.02 52.95 -15.04
CA CYS A 349 -2.17 51.83 -15.97
C CYS A 349 -3.56 51.18 -15.89
N ILE A 350 -4.12 51.05 -14.68
CA ILE A 350 -5.48 50.54 -14.49
C ILE A 350 -6.54 51.54 -14.95
N GLN A 351 -6.37 52.84 -14.71
CA GLN A 351 -7.30 53.86 -15.22
C GLN A 351 -7.34 53.90 -16.75
N ASN A 352 -6.18 53.81 -17.41
CA ASN A 352 -6.11 53.72 -18.87
C ASN A 352 -6.84 52.47 -19.41
N LEU A 353 -6.75 51.33 -18.69
CA LEU A 353 -7.52 50.13 -19.05
C LEU A 353 -9.03 50.35 -18.89
N LEU A 354 -9.46 51.13 -17.90
CA LEU A 354 -10.87 51.48 -17.68
C LEU A 354 -11.42 52.35 -18.81
N GLU A 355 -10.72 53.42 -19.19
CA GLU A 355 -11.15 54.35 -20.23
C GLU A 355 -11.28 53.67 -21.61
N ASN A 356 -10.40 52.71 -21.89
CA ASN A 356 -10.49 51.91 -23.11
C ASN A 356 -11.71 50.98 -23.13
N LEU A 357 -12.25 50.58 -21.97
CA LEU A 357 -13.46 49.76 -21.87
C LEU A 357 -14.75 50.56 -22.10
N ASP A 358 -14.78 51.84 -21.71
CA ASP A 358 -15.94 52.73 -21.93
C ASP A 358 -16.18 53.06 -23.43
N SER A 359 -15.17 52.85 -24.29
CA SER A 359 -15.29 53.01 -25.76
C SER A 359 -16.09 51.89 -26.44
N VAL A 360 -16.36 50.78 -25.74
CA VAL A 360 -17.21 49.69 -26.19
C VAL A 360 -18.56 49.79 -25.47
N ASN A 361 -19.60 50.12 -26.25
CA ASN A 361 -20.94 50.50 -25.80
C ASN A 361 -21.54 49.52 -24.77
N SER A 362 -21.38 49.81 -23.47
CA SER A 362 -21.74 48.94 -22.36
C SER A 362 -23.25 48.90 -22.05
N GLU A 363 -24.02 49.86 -22.57
CA GLU A 363 -25.47 49.93 -22.36
C GLU A 363 -26.28 48.96 -23.24
N ALA A 364 -25.75 48.52 -24.38
CA ALA A 364 -26.45 47.61 -25.29
C ALA A 364 -26.44 46.14 -24.82
N ILE A 365 -25.49 45.75 -23.97
CA ILE A 365 -25.28 44.34 -23.55
C ILE A 365 -26.14 43.99 -22.32
N LEU A 366 -26.49 44.99 -21.50
CA LEU A 366 -27.22 44.79 -20.23
C LEU A 366 -28.68 44.35 -20.37
N TYR A 367 -29.28 44.51 -21.56
CA TYR A 367 -30.69 44.19 -21.82
C TYR A 367 -30.92 42.85 -22.54
N GLN A 368 -29.87 42.06 -22.84
CA GLN A 368 -30.02 40.82 -23.64
C GLN A 368 -29.69 39.52 -22.89
N GLU A 369 -28.98 39.54 -21.76
CA GLU A 369 -28.69 38.31 -21.01
C GLU A 369 -29.87 37.95 -20.09
N THR A 370 -30.45 36.76 -20.24
CA THR A 370 -31.51 36.20 -19.37
C THR A 370 -31.04 34.90 -18.74
N CYS A 371 -31.61 34.52 -17.59
CA CYS A 371 -31.33 33.20 -17.02
C CYS A 371 -31.90 32.08 -17.91
N PRO A 372 -31.12 31.08 -18.34
CA PRO A 372 -31.65 29.98 -19.15
C PRO A 372 -32.72 29.12 -18.47
N VAL A 373 -32.79 29.16 -17.12
CA VAL A 373 -33.74 28.33 -16.34
C VAL A 373 -35.07 29.03 -16.11
N CYS A 374 -35.05 30.32 -15.71
CA CYS A 374 -36.27 31.06 -15.36
C CYS A 374 -36.60 32.23 -16.29
N LEU A 375 -35.75 32.50 -17.29
CA LEU A 375 -35.89 33.55 -18.30
C LEU A 375 -35.98 34.99 -17.77
N CYS A 376 -35.67 35.23 -16.49
CA CYS A 376 -35.64 36.60 -15.95
C CYS A 376 -34.41 37.39 -16.46
N PRO A 377 -34.53 38.72 -16.67
CA PRO A 377 -33.45 39.59 -17.13
C PRO A 377 -32.26 39.69 -16.16
N ALA A 378 -31.06 39.98 -16.69
CA ALA A 378 -29.76 40.02 -16.00
C ALA A 378 -29.61 40.99 -14.81
N ILE A 379 -30.67 41.71 -14.43
CA ILE A 379 -30.64 42.67 -13.32
C ILE A 379 -30.41 41.94 -11.97
N ASN A 380 -30.77 40.66 -11.87
CA ASN A 380 -30.65 39.85 -10.63
C ASN A 380 -29.77 38.58 -10.78
N LEU A 381 -28.95 38.46 -11.84
CA LEU A 381 -28.09 37.28 -12.04
C LEU A 381 -26.79 37.43 -11.25
N THR A 382 -26.54 36.48 -10.35
CA THR A 382 -25.43 36.51 -9.39
C THR A 382 -24.30 35.54 -9.74
N TYR A 383 -24.51 34.65 -10.71
CA TYR A 383 -23.53 33.63 -11.07
C TYR A 383 -23.25 33.57 -12.57
N ARG A 384 -21.97 33.48 -12.92
CA ARG A 384 -21.49 33.29 -14.29
C ARG A 384 -20.72 31.98 -14.37
N LEU A 385 -21.13 31.09 -15.28
CA LEU A 385 -20.43 29.81 -15.51
C LEU A 385 -19.00 30.06 -16.01
N GLU A 386 -18.03 29.34 -15.45
CA GLU A 386 -16.60 29.59 -15.73
C GLU A 386 -16.20 29.22 -17.17
N HIS A 387 -16.82 28.18 -17.76
CA HIS A 387 -16.44 27.68 -19.08
C HIS A 387 -17.16 28.36 -20.25
N CYS A 388 -18.49 28.55 -20.14
CA CYS A 388 -19.29 29.15 -21.22
C CYS A 388 -19.61 30.64 -21.02
N GLY A 389 -19.52 31.16 -19.78
CA GLY A 389 -19.80 32.57 -19.49
C GLY A 389 -21.28 32.93 -19.38
N HIS A 390 -22.21 31.98 -19.55
CA HIS A 390 -23.65 32.22 -19.40
C HIS A 390 -24.04 32.50 -17.93
N LEU A 391 -25.03 33.39 -17.76
CA LEU A 391 -25.48 33.88 -16.46
C LEU A 391 -26.68 33.08 -15.90
N TYR A 392 -26.65 32.83 -14.61
CA TYR A 392 -27.70 32.15 -13.86
C TYR A 392 -27.97 32.86 -12.53
N HIS A 393 -29.17 32.67 -11.97
CA HIS A 393 -29.38 32.95 -10.54
C HIS A 393 -28.62 31.89 -9.73
N SER A 394 -27.76 32.33 -8.81
CA SER A 394 -27.05 31.42 -7.89
C SER A 394 -28.03 30.55 -7.10
N GLU A 395 -29.15 31.14 -6.67
CA GLU A 395 -30.27 30.45 -6.05
C GLU A 395 -31.60 30.95 -6.63
N PRO A 396 -32.59 30.08 -6.87
CA PRO A 396 -32.51 28.61 -6.79
C PRO A 396 -32.10 27.96 -8.14
N CYS A 397 -31.97 28.73 -9.22
CA CYS A 397 -31.98 28.21 -10.59
C CYS A 397 -30.85 27.23 -10.91
N ILE A 398 -29.59 27.64 -10.76
CA ILE A 398 -28.46 26.78 -11.13
C ILE A 398 -28.34 25.56 -10.22
N GLN A 399 -28.65 25.71 -8.92
CA GLN A 399 -28.66 24.60 -7.96
C GLN A 399 -29.70 23.55 -8.35
N GLN A 400 -30.95 23.96 -8.59
CA GLN A 400 -32.02 23.05 -8.99
C GLN A 400 -31.73 22.41 -10.35
N PHE A 401 -31.16 23.17 -11.29
CA PHE A 401 -30.74 22.63 -12.58
C PHE A 401 -29.69 21.52 -12.41
N MET A 402 -28.67 21.72 -11.59
CA MET A 402 -27.66 20.69 -11.29
C MET A 402 -28.28 19.46 -10.61
N GLU A 403 -29.16 19.66 -9.62
CA GLU A 403 -29.77 18.59 -8.84
C GLU A 403 -30.74 17.71 -9.63
N ASN A 404 -31.51 18.32 -10.53
CA ASN A 404 -32.50 17.65 -11.36
C ASN A 404 -31.92 17.06 -12.64
N ASN A 405 -30.64 17.31 -12.94
CA ASN A 405 -30.01 16.72 -14.11
C ASN A 405 -29.84 15.21 -13.93
N GLU A 406 -30.26 14.44 -14.93
CA GLU A 406 -30.09 12.97 -14.98
C GLU A 406 -28.90 12.56 -15.84
N ASP A 407 -28.41 13.47 -16.70
CA ASP A 407 -27.34 13.24 -17.65
C ASP A 407 -26.00 13.81 -17.17
N PHE A 408 -24.96 12.99 -17.34
CA PHE A 408 -23.58 13.38 -17.05
C PHE A 408 -22.71 13.24 -18.31
N PRO A 409 -21.75 14.15 -18.55
CA PRO A 409 -21.47 15.38 -17.80
C PRO A 409 -22.57 16.44 -17.95
N ILE A 410 -22.79 17.25 -16.91
CA ILE A 410 -23.83 18.28 -16.89
C ILE A 410 -23.47 19.39 -17.89
N LYS A 411 -24.35 19.65 -18.85
CA LYS A 411 -24.17 20.69 -19.89
C LYS A 411 -24.91 21.98 -19.53
N CYS A 412 -24.51 23.08 -20.15
CA CYS A 412 -25.22 24.35 -20.04
C CYS A 412 -26.66 24.23 -20.56
N SER A 413 -27.62 24.87 -19.89
CA SER A 413 -29.04 24.88 -20.30
C SER A 413 -29.36 25.97 -21.34
N THR A 414 -28.38 26.74 -21.80
CA THR A 414 -28.62 27.80 -22.80
C THR A 414 -28.79 27.18 -24.17
N GLU A 415 -29.80 27.63 -24.93
CA GLU A 415 -30.05 27.16 -26.29
C GLU A 415 -28.80 27.28 -27.17
N GLY A 416 -28.43 26.18 -27.84
CA GLY A 416 -27.23 26.11 -28.68
C GLY A 416 -25.89 26.00 -27.94
N CYS A 417 -25.87 25.95 -26.60
CA CYS A 417 -24.63 25.80 -25.82
C CYS A 417 -24.39 24.36 -25.37
N GLU A 418 -23.47 23.65 -26.01
CA GLU A 418 -23.10 22.28 -25.63
C GLU A 418 -21.98 22.17 -24.57
N LYS A 419 -21.49 23.32 -24.09
CA LYS A 419 -20.39 23.37 -23.12
C LYS A 419 -20.78 22.77 -21.77
N GLU A 420 -19.89 21.93 -21.24
CA GLU A 420 -20.01 21.30 -19.93
C GLU A 420 -19.75 22.28 -18.78
N LEU A 421 -20.37 22.01 -17.63
CA LEU A 421 -20.11 22.69 -16.37
C LEU A 421 -18.83 22.13 -15.74
N VAL A 422 -17.96 23.01 -15.24
CA VAL A 422 -16.73 22.59 -14.56
C VAL A 422 -17.00 22.28 -13.10
N LEU A 423 -16.17 21.42 -12.49
CA LEU A 423 -16.27 21.09 -11.06
C LEU A 423 -16.30 22.35 -10.18
N LYS A 424 -15.53 23.39 -10.51
CA LYS A 424 -15.52 24.67 -9.77
C LYS A 424 -16.91 25.30 -9.65
N ASP A 425 -17.74 25.21 -10.70
CA ASP A 425 -19.11 25.70 -10.69
C ASP A 425 -19.97 24.90 -9.70
N ILE A 426 -19.89 23.58 -9.76
CA ILE A 426 -20.63 22.66 -8.89
C ILE A 426 -20.23 22.86 -7.42
N TRP A 427 -18.92 22.92 -7.14
CA TRP A 427 -18.38 23.15 -5.80
C TRP A 427 -18.84 24.49 -5.22
N LYS A 428 -18.87 25.56 -6.01
CA LYS A 428 -19.26 26.88 -5.53
C LYS A 428 -20.76 26.95 -5.24
N MET A 429 -21.59 26.32 -6.07
CA MET A 429 -23.05 26.33 -5.91
C MET A 429 -23.54 25.42 -4.78
N LEU A 430 -22.88 24.29 -4.55
CA LEU A 430 -23.31 23.30 -3.54
C LEU A 430 -22.46 23.30 -2.26
N ARG A 431 -21.54 24.27 -2.10
CA ARG A 431 -20.59 24.34 -0.95
C ARG A 431 -21.28 24.21 0.41
N ASN A 432 -22.43 24.85 0.56
CA ASN A 432 -23.15 24.94 1.84
C ASN A 432 -24.14 23.76 2.04
N ASN A 433 -24.23 22.83 1.09
CA ASN A 433 -25.19 21.72 1.12
C ASN A 433 -24.51 20.37 0.83
N PRO A 434 -23.80 19.78 1.82
CA PRO A 434 -23.04 18.55 1.61
C PRO A 434 -23.91 17.36 1.18
N GLU A 435 -25.16 17.28 1.62
CA GLU A 435 -26.09 16.21 1.23
C GLU A 435 -26.47 16.27 -0.26
N ARG A 436 -26.66 17.48 -0.81
CA ARG A 436 -26.92 17.68 -2.24
C ARG A 436 -25.69 17.31 -3.07
N MET A 437 -24.49 17.68 -2.63
CA MET A 437 -23.24 17.26 -3.26
C MET A 437 -23.09 15.74 -3.28
N LYS A 438 -23.32 15.05 -2.15
CA LYS A 438 -23.27 13.58 -2.07
C LYS A 438 -24.26 12.94 -3.04
N SER A 439 -25.48 13.46 -3.13
CA SER A 439 -26.51 12.98 -4.05
C SER A 439 -26.06 13.11 -5.51
N LEU A 440 -25.52 14.26 -5.89
CA LEU A 440 -25.04 14.51 -7.26
C LEU A 440 -23.88 13.59 -7.64
N ILE A 441 -22.93 13.37 -6.71
CA ILE A 441 -21.81 12.43 -6.92
C ILE A 441 -22.34 11.01 -7.12
N LYS A 442 -23.31 10.57 -6.31
CA LYS A 442 -23.94 9.24 -6.48
C LYS A 442 -24.60 9.09 -7.86
N LYS A 443 -25.34 10.10 -8.32
CA LYS A 443 -25.95 10.10 -9.67
C LYS A 443 -24.89 10.04 -10.77
N SER A 444 -23.83 10.83 -10.65
CA SER A 444 -22.71 10.85 -11.59
C SER A 444 -22.04 9.47 -11.71
N ILE A 445 -21.74 8.83 -10.58
CA ILE A 445 -21.15 7.50 -10.56
C ILE A 445 -22.11 6.47 -11.14
N ALA A 446 -23.40 6.52 -10.79
CA ALA A 446 -24.40 5.61 -11.35
C ALA A 446 -24.49 5.72 -12.88
N ASN A 447 -24.57 6.94 -13.41
CA ASN A 447 -24.60 7.19 -14.86
C ASN A 447 -23.33 6.65 -15.56
N TYR A 448 -22.16 6.85 -14.95
CA TYR A 448 -20.91 6.27 -15.43
C TYR A 448 -20.97 4.72 -15.47
N LEU A 449 -21.39 4.09 -14.37
CA LEU A 449 -21.46 2.62 -14.29
C LEU A 449 -22.45 2.01 -15.29
N GLU A 450 -23.58 2.68 -15.54
CA GLU A 450 -24.56 2.26 -16.54
C GLU A 450 -24.00 2.29 -17.96
N ARG A 451 -23.21 3.32 -18.30
CA ARG A 451 -22.56 3.45 -19.62
C ARG A 451 -21.41 2.47 -19.81
N HIS A 452 -20.74 2.08 -18.73
CA HIS A 452 -19.57 1.21 -18.74
C HIS A 452 -19.87 -0.23 -18.27
N VAL A 453 -21.12 -0.70 -18.34
CA VAL A 453 -21.56 -2.03 -17.86
C VAL A 453 -20.74 -3.20 -18.44
N LEU A 454 -20.18 -3.04 -19.65
CA LEU A 454 -19.34 -4.05 -20.29
C LEU A 454 -17.90 -4.05 -19.77
N GLU A 455 -17.43 -2.95 -19.19
CA GLU A 455 -16.05 -2.74 -18.75
C GLU A 455 -15.89 -2.89 -17.23
N VAL A 456 -16.98 -2.72 -16.47
CA VAL A 456 -16.95 -2.76 -15.00
C VAL A 456 -17.64 -4.00 -14.43
N VAL A 457 -17.25 -4.37 -13.21
CA VAL A 457 -17.91 -5.39 -12.38
C VAL A 457 -18.25 -4.75 -11.04
N LEU A 458 -19.51 -4.75 -10.66
CA LEU A 458 -19.97 -4.25 -9.36
C LEU A 458 -19.80 -5.32 -8.28
N CYS A 459 -19.54 -4.88 -7.04
CA CYS A 459 -19.60 -5.76 -5.89
C CYS A 459 -21.06 -6.24 -5.68
N PRO A 460 -21.31 -7.55 -5.56
CA PRO A 460 -22.66 -8.09 -5.34
C PRO A 460 -23.12 -7.99 -3.88
N THR A 461 -22.26 -7.55 -2.97
CA THR A 461 -22.61 -7.39 -1.55
C THR A 461 -23.62 -6.23 -1.41
N PRO A 462 -24.77 -6.44 -0.74
CA PRO A 462 -25.72 -5.36 -0.47
C PRO A 462 -25.03 -4.16 0.17
N ASP A 463 -25.42 -2.94 -0.24
CA ASP A 463 -24.88 -1.66 0.23
C ASP A 463 -23.38 -1.42 -0.03
N CYS A 464 -22.68 -2.30 -0.76
CA CYS A 464 -21.29 -2.09 -1.15
C CYS A 464 -21.19 -1.32 -2.47
N SER A 465 -20.58 -0.13 -2.45
CA SER A 465 -20.42 0.71 -3.64
C SER A 465 -19.13 0.47 -4.42
N MET A 466 -18.39 -0.62 -4.17
CA MET A 466 -17.19 -0.94 -4.96
C MET A 466 -17.54 -1.45 -6.35
N PHE A 467 -16.70 -1.08 -7.30
CA PHE A 467 -16.63 -1.65 -8.62
C PHE A 467 -15.17 -1.87 -9.03
N PHE A 468 -14.96 -2.72 -10.03
CA PHE A 468 -13.64 -3.09 -10.57
C PHE A 468 -13.67 -2.98 -12.08
N TYR A 469 -12.57 -2.58 -12.69
CA TYR A 469 -12.41 -2.67 -14.14
C TYR A 469 -12.03 -4.10 -14.53
N LYS A 470 -12.73 -4.66 -15.53
CA LYS A 470 -12.46 -6.02 -16.03
C LYS A 470 -11.02 -6.17 -16.54
N SER A 471 -10.42 -5.12 -17.06
CA SER A 471 -9.03 -5.09 -17.53
C SER A 471 -7.99 -5.26 -16.42
N GLU A 472 -8.34 -4.92 -15.18
CA GLU A 472 -7.42 -4.95 -14.03
C GLU A 472 -7.49 -6.28 -13.28
N ILE A 473 -8.46 -7.14 -13.59
CA ILE A 473 -8.68 -8.38 -12.87
C ILE A 473 -7.88 -9.51 -13.52
N LEU A 474 -6.91 -10.04 -12.78
CA LEU A 474 -6.12 -11.20 -13.16
C LEU A 474 -6.78 -12.49 -12.63
N GLY A 475 -7.53 -13.17 -13.51
CA GLY A 475 -8.15 -14.47 -13.22
C GLY A 475 -9.65 -14.40 -12.95
N ASP A 476 -10.18 -15.44 -12.30
CA ASP A 476 -11.63 -15.66 -12.14
C ASP A 476 -12.23 -15.04 -10.87
N LYS A 477 -11.39 -14.44 -10.02
CA LYS A 477 -11.79 -13.86 -8.72
C LYS A 477 -11.11 -12.52 -8.44
N THR A 478 -11.77 -11.68 -7.68
CA THR A 478 -11.23 -10.41 -7.17
C THR A 478 -11.60 -10.19 -5.71
N HIS A 479 -10.78 -9.45 -4.97
CA HIS A 479 -11.01 -9.13 -3.56
C HIS A 479 -11.57 -7.71 -3.41
N CYS A 480 -12.65 -7.55 -2.65
CA CYS A 480 -13.24 -6.24 -2.42
C CYS A 480 -12.58 -5.48 -1.26
N GLY A 481 -11.90 -4.37 -1.55
CA GLY A 481 -11.28 -3.54 -0.51
C GLY A 481 -12.22 -2.81 0.45
N LEU A 482 -13.53 -2.73 0.17
CA LEU A 482 -14.50 -2.11 1.10
C LEU A 482 -15.18 -3.14 2.00
N CYS A 483 -15.83 -4.16 1.43
CA CYS A 483 -16.57 -5.16 2.20
C CYS A 483 -15.75 -6.40 2.56
N GLN A 484 -14.52 -6.53 2.03
CA GLN A 484 -13.59 -7.64 2.27
C GLN A 484 -14.07 -9.01 1.77
N ASN A 485 -15.18 -9.07 1.03
CA ASN A 485 -15.62 -10.29 0.37
C ASN A 485 -14.83 -10.53 -0.92
N ASP A 486 -14.51 -11.80 -1.18
CA ASP A 486 -14.05 -12.24 -2.49
C ASP A 486 -15.24 -12.38 -3.44
N ILE A 487 -15.04 -12.05 -4.71
CA ILE A 487 -16.07 -12.00 -5.74
C ILE A 487 -15.64 -12.86 -6.92
N CYS A 488 -16.54 -13.73 -7.40
CA CYS A 488 -16.35 -14.46 -8.64
C CYS A 488 -16.72 -13.58 -9.84
N ILE A 489 -15.77 -13.39 -10.76
CA ILE A 489 -15.94 -12.53 -11.94
C ILE A 489 -16.84 -13.17 -13.00
N LYS A 490 -16.87 -14.51 -13.06
CA LYS A 490 -17.65 -15.24 -14.06
C LYS A 490 -19.16 -15.13 -13.83
N CYS A 491 -19.60 -15.24 -12.58
CA CYS A 491 -21.02 -15.23 -12.20
C CYS A 491 -21.44 -13.99 -11.41
N HIS A 492 -20.51 -13.05 -11.18
CA HIS A 492 -20.76 -11.79 -10.49
C HIS A 492 -21.41 -11.97 -9.10
N CYS A 493 -21.03 -13.04 -8.38
CA CYS A 493 -21.50 -13.35 -7.03
C CYS A 493 -20.33 -13.40 -6.04
N ILE A 494 -20.65 -13.45 -4.74
CA ILE A 494 -19.66 -13.76 -3.71
C ILE A 494 -18.97 -15.09 -4.05
N GLU A 495 -17.65 -15.14 -3.84
CA GLU A 495 -16.82 -16.29 -4.16
C GLU A 495 -17.37 -17.58 -3.51
N HIS A 496 -17.36 -18.65 -4.30
CA HIS A 496 -17.99 -19.92 -3.96
C HIS A 496 -17.01 -21.09 -4.14
N SER A 497 -15.92 -21.06 -3.37
CA SER A 497 -14.89 -22.10 -3.32
C SER A 497 -15.48 -23.51 -3.22
N GLY A 498 -15.02 -24.42 -4.09
CA GLY A 498 -15.47 -25.81 -4.12
C GLY A 498 -16.73 -26.07 -4.96
N PHE A 499 -17.40 -25.02 -5.45
CA PHE A 499 -18.53 -25.12 -6.38
C PHE A 499 -18.21 -24.45 -7.71
N THR A 500 -18.64 -25.06 -8.82
CA THR A 500 -18.69 -24.34 -10.10
C THR A 500 -19.79 -23.29 -10.05
N CYS A 501 -19.71 -22.24 -10.89
CA CYS A 501 -20.74 -21.20 -10.95
C CYS A 501 -22.15 -21.80 -11.16
N GLN A 502 -22.27 -22.83 -12.00
CA GLN A 502 -23.52 -23.53 -12.25
C GLN A 502 -24.04 -24.25 -10.99
N MET A 503 -23.17 -24.94 -10.26
CA MET A 503 -23.58 -25.62 -9.02
C MET A 503 -24.02 -24.61 -7.96
N TYR A 504 -23.33 -23.46 -7.86
CA TYR A 504 -23.70 -22.38 -6.94
C TYR A 504 -25.02 -21.69 -7.33
N GLU A 505 -25.36 -21.66 -8.61
CA GLU A 505 -26.67 -21.17 -9.04
C GLU A 505 -27.79 -22.14 -8.63
N GLU A 506 -27.57 -23.45 -8.76
CA GLU A 506 -28.54 -24.47 -8.35
C GLU A 506 -28.75 -24.52 -6.83
N THR A 507 -27.73 -24.24 -6.01
CA THR A 507 -27.92 -24.11 -4.54
C THR A 507 -28.84 -22.95 -4.15
N LYS A 508 -28.94 -21.90 -4.99
CA LYS A 508 -29.91 -20.81 -4.77
C LYS A 508 -31.34 -21.21 -5.14
N LYS A 509 -31.52 -22.17 -6.06
CA LYS A 509 -32.84 -22.68 -6.50
C LYS A 509 -33.37 -23.78 -5.57
N ASP A 510 -32.47 -24.63 -5.04
CA ASP A 510 -32.79 -25.76 -4.18
C ASP A 510 -31.87 -25.77 -2.95
N ALA A 511 -32.45 -25.50 -1.79
CA ALA A 511 -31.71 -25.47 -0.51
C ALA A 511 -31.05 -26.82 -0.17
N ASP A 512 -31.58 -27.93 -0.69
CA ASP A 512 -31.05 -29.27 -0.45
C ASP A 512 -30.06 -29.72 -1.54
N TYR A 513 -29.73 -28.87 -2.53
CA TYR A 513 -28.85 -29.24 -3.64
C TYR A 513 -27.48 -29.71 -3.15
N SER A 514 -26.87 -28.99 -2.19
CA SER A 514 -25.58 -29.37 -1.60
C SER A 514 -25.64 -30.76 -0.94
N TYR A 515 -26.75 -31.09 -0.27
CA TYR A 515 -26.96 -32.40 0.34
C TYR A 515 -27.10 -33.51 -0.73
N LYS A 516 -27.84 -33.23 -1.81
CA LYS A 516 -28.03 -34.17 -2.93
C LYS A 516 -26.71 -34.47 -3.65
N VAL A 517 -25.90 -33.45 -3.91
CA VAL A 517 -24.57 -33.61 -4.53
C VAL A 517 -23.62 -34.38 -3.61
N TRP A 518 -23.54 -34.03 -2.33
CA TRP A 518 -22.70 -34.76 -1.35
C TRP A 518 -23.12 -36.23 -1.23
N ALA A 519 -24.42 -36.51 -1.18
CA ALA A 519 -24.96 -37.87 -1.08
C ALA A 519 -24.69 -38.74 -2.32
N GLN A 520 -24.26 -38.16 -3.45
CA GLN A 520 -23.89 -38.86 -4.69
C GLN A 520 -22.37 -39.10 -4.81
N THR A 521 -21.56 -38.64 -3.86
CA THR A 521 -20.10 -38.87 -3.87
C THR A 521 -19.78 -40.34 -3.59
N ALA A 522 -18.66 -40.84 -4.13
CA ALA A 522 -18.26 -42.25 -4.01
C ALA A 522 -18.03 -42.72 -2.56
N ASN A 523 -17.84 -41.78 -1.62
CA ASN A 523 -17.60 -42.05 -0.21
C ASN A 523 -18.86 -41.89 0.67
N CYS A 524 -20.02 -41.67 0.05
CA CYS A 524 -21.31 -41.57 0.71
C CYS A 524 -22.23 -42.75 0.33
N LYS A 525 -22.90 -43.34 1.32
CA LYS A 525 -23.96 -44.35 1.13
C LYS A 525 -25.14 -44.09 2.05
N ARG A 526 -26.33 -44.53 1.65
CA ARG A 526 -27.53 -44.47 2.50
C ARG A 526 -27.58 -45.65 3.46
N CYS A 527 -27.98 -45.41 4.71
CA CYS A 527 -28.26 -46.45 5.68
C CYS A 527 -29.32 -47.42 5.11
N PRO A 528 -29.10 -48.74 5.10
CA PRO A 528 -30.06 -49.68 4.52
C PRO A 528 -31.42 -49.65 5.24
N ARG A 529 -31.43 -49.38 6.56
CA ARG A 529 -32.64 -49.29 7.41
C ARG A 529 -33.35 -47.94 7.31
N CYS A 530 -32.72 -46.85 7.73
CA CYS A 530 -33.39 -45.53 7.84
C CYS A 530 -33.11 -44.58 6.68
N LYS A 531 -32.33 -45.00 5.67
CA LYS A 531 -31.98 -44.25 4.46
C LYS A 531 -31.23 -42.92 4.66
N THR A 532 -30.90 -42.54 5.90
CA THR A 532 -29.99 -41.42 6.20
C THR A 532 -28.66 -41.62 5.48
N ALA A 533 -28.19 -40.60 4.76
CA ALA A 533 -26.88 -40.62 4.11
C ALA A 533 -25.75 -40.61 5.15
N ILE A 534 -24.74 -41.43 4.91
CA ILE A 534 -23.58 -41.70 5.77
C ILE A 534 -22.34 -41.57 4.90
N GLU A 535 -21.39 -40.75 5.31
CA GLU A 535 -20.05 -40.66 4.73
C GLU A 535 -19.09 -41.56 5.49
N LYS A 536 -18.24 -42.29 4.76
CA LYS A 536 -17.17 -43.10 5.34
C LYS A 536 -15.88 -42.29 5.40
N SER A 537 -15.34 -42.05 6.59
CA SER A 537 -14.12 -41.26 6.74
C SER A 537 -12.86 -42.04 6.36
N GLU A 538 -12.65 -43.25 6.90
CA GLU A 538 -11.54 -44.18 6.60
C GLU A 538 -11.57 -45.38 7.57
N GLY A 539 -10.78 -46.41 7.31
CA GLY A 539 -10.52 -47.49 8.27
C GLY A 539 -11.46 -48.68 8.14
N CYS A 540 -12.58 -48.69 8.86
CA CYS A 540 -13.37 -49.90 9.10
C CYS A 540 -14.57 -50.07 8.14
N ASN A 541 -14.76 -51.28 7.61
CA ASN A 541 -15.92 -51.65 6.77
C ASN A 541 -17.18 -52.00 7.57
N HIS A 542 -17.08 -52.08 8.90
CA HIS A 542 -18.24 -52.16 9.79
C HIS A 542 -18.70 -50.75 10.18
N MET A 543 -19.96 -50.44 9.87
CA MET A 543 -20.53 -49.12 10.05
C MET A 543 -21.72 -49.14 10.99
N THR A 544 -21.80 -48.12 11.85
CA THR A 544 -22.93 -47.93 12.77
C THR A 544 -23.67 -46.67 12.37
N CYS A 545 -24.96 -46.79 12.04
CA CYS A 545 -25.78 -45.63 11.73
C CYS A 545 -26.08 -44.83 13.00
N ARG A 546 -25.73 -43.55 13.04
CA ARG A 546 -26.02 -42.67 14.21
C ARG A 546 -27.50 -42.39 14.44
N ASN A 547 -28.33 -42.48 13.39
CA ASN A 547 -29.76 -42.17 13.47
C ASN A 547 -30.58 -43.35 14.01
N CYS A 548 -30.33 -44.58 13.54
CA CYS A 548 -31.11 -45.75 13.93
C CYS A 548 -30.33 -46.79 14.75
N SER A 549 -29.07 -46.48 15.11
CA SER A 549 -28.14 -47.34 15.85
C SER A 549 -27.90 -48.72 15.25
N GLY A 550 -28.22 -48.91 13.96
CA GLY A 550 -28.07 -50.18 13.26
C GLY A 550 -26.64 -50.39 12.75
N HIS A 551 -26.15 -51.61 12.85
CA HIS A 551 -24.83 -52.03 12.35
C HIS A 551 -24.94 -52.62 10.95
N PHE A 552 -24.10 -52.22 9.99
CA PHE A 552 -24.13 -52.72 8.62
C PHE A 552 -22.74 -52.74 7.98
N CYS A 553 -22.59 -53.55 6.93
CA CYS A 553 -21.35 -53.68 6.18
C CYS A 553 -21.29 -52.65 5.05
N TRP A 554 -20.21 -51.86 5.00
CA TRP A 554 -19.98 -50.85 3.96
C TRP A 554 -19.74 -51.45 2.57
N LEU A 555 -19.15 -52.65 2.50
CA LEU A 555 -18.83 -53.31 1.22
C LEU A 555 -20.09 -53.79 0.48
N CYS A 556 -21.18 -54.04 1.21
CA CYS A 556 -22.45 -54.42 0.61
C CYS A 556 -23.14 -53.23 -0.08
N PRO A 557 -23.90 -53.46 -1.16
CA PRO A 557 -24.78 -52.44 -1.73
C PRO A 557 -25.83 -51.98 -0.70
N SER A 558 -26.08 -50.68 -0.60
CA SER A 558 -26.99 -50.09 0.40
C SER A 558 -28.45 -50.57 0.28
N GLU A 559 -28.86 -51.02 -0.90
CA GLU A 559 -30.20 -51.54 -1.19
C GLU A 559 -30.40 -52.96 -0.66
N THR A 560 -29.34 -53.76 -0.58
CA THR A 560 -29.38 -55.19 -0.23
C THR A 560 -28.64 -55.52 1.06
N ALA A 561 -27.95 -54.55 1.67
CA ALA A 561 -27.19 -54.75 2.89
C ALA A 561 -28.10 -55.02 4.09
N GLN A 562 -27.76 -56.07 4.83
CA GLN A 562 -28.44 -56.42 6.09
C GLN A 562 -28.03 -55.45 7.21
N VAL A 563 -28.94 -55.26 8.17
CA VAL A 563 -28.71 -54.40 9.34
C VAL A 563 -28.90 -55.22 10.61
N TRP A 564 -27.85 -55.26 11.42
CA TRP A 564 -27.78 -56.04 12.66
C TRP A 564 -27.99 -55.16 13.90
N ALA A 565 -28.37 -55.82 14.99
CA ALA A 565 -28.57 -55.17 16.28
C ALA A 565 -27.23 -55.00 17.03
N THR A 566 -26.23 -55.83 16.74
CA THR A 566 -24.92 -55.78 17.39
C THR A 566 -23.77 -55.75 16.37
N GLY A 567 -22.65 -55.13 16.74
CA GLY A 567 -21.47 -55.08 15.88
C GLY A 567 -20.83 -56.45 15.60
N ASN A 568 -20.96 -57.41 16.52
CA ASN A 568 -20.39 -58.76 16.39
C ASN A 568 -20.99 -59.52 15.20
N GLU A 569 -22.29 -59.37 14.97
CA GLU A 569 -22.99 -59.99 13.85
C GLU A 569 -22.50 -59.42 12.51
N CYS A 570 -22.27 -58.10 12.46
CA CYS A 570 -21.70 -57.46 11.29
C CYS A 570 -20.25 -57.91 11.02
N TYR A 571 -19.43 -58.04 12.07
CA TYR A 571 -18.06 -58.56 11.92
C TYR A 571 -18.06 -60.01 11.44
N ALA A 572 -18.98 -60.85 11.94
CA ALA A 572 -19.14 -62.22 11.46
C ALA A 572 -19.51 -62.27 9.97
N HIS A 573 -20.40 -61.38 9.51
CA HIS A 573 -20.71 -61.23 8.08
C HIS A 573 -19.47 -60.84 7.27
N ILE A 574 -18.71 -59.81 7.70
CA ILE A 574 -17.51 -59.36 6.97
C ILE A 574 -16.47 -60.47 6.87
N ASN A 575 -16.23 -61.20 7.96
CA ASN A 575 -15.29 -62.32 7.97
C ASN A 575 -15.73 -63.47 7.06
N ARG A 576 -17.04 -63.74 6.99
CA ARG A 576 -17.60 -64.86 6.21
C ARG A 576 -17.74 -64.53 4.72
N VAL A 577 -18.24 -63.35 4.38
CA VAL A 577 -18.65 -62.97 3.01
C VAL A 577 -17.57 -62.17 2.30
N HIS A 578 -16.82 -61.34 3.04
CA HIS A 578 -15.78 -60.46 2.50
C HIS A 578 -14.37 -60.90 2.93
N THR A 579 -14.19 -62.18 3.28
CA THR A 579 -12.90 -62.80 3.59
C THR A 579 -12.04 -62.01 4.59
N GLY A 580 -12.67 -61.37 5.58
CA GLY A 580 -11.95 -60.62 6.61
C GLY A 580 -11.41 -59.27 6.17
N GLN A 581 -11.97 -58.66 5.11
CA GLN A 581 -11.72 -57.26 4.72
C GLN A 581 -12.34 -56.27 5.73
N LEU A 582 -11.87 -56.34 6.97
CA LEU A 582 -12.31 -55.49 8.08
C LEU A 582 -11.87 -54.05 7.87
N PHE A 583 -10.71 -53.87 7.25
CA PHE A 583 -10.12 -52.57 6.97
C PHE A 583 -9.87 -52.39 5.47
N ASP A 584 -10.08 -51.16 4.98
CA ASP A 584 -9.61 -50.78 3.65
C ASP A 584 -8.12 -50.43 3.77
N TYR A 585 -7.27 -51.21 3.11
CA TYR A 585 -5.86 -50.87 2.89
C TYR A 585 -5.76 -50.20 1.52
N ASN A 586 -6.00 -48.90 1.49
CA ASN A 586 -5.59 -48.04 0.38
C ASN A 586 -4.60 -47.01 0.88
#